data_AF-T0NI94-F1
#
_entry.id   AF-T0NI94-F1
#
_cell.length_a   1.000
_cell.length_b   1.000
_cell.length_c   1.000
_cell.angle_alpha   90.00
_cell.angle_beta   90.00
_cell.angle_gamma   90.00
#
_symmetry.space_group_name_H-M   'P 1'
#
loop_
_entity.id
_entity.type
_entity.pdbx_description
1 polymer ?
#
loop_
_entity_poly.entity_id
_entity_poly.type
_entity_poly.pdbx_seq_one_letter_code
_entity_poly.pdbx_strand_id
1 'polypeptide(L)'
;MIPSKFARIFGIDRYDDDFREAKYFKEPLNNINKILENFSYDHILIKYFKGVVGDNLTQNYNTIILLYNFDYDGEIREYSNGNEMISFIGKTKYKNLYT
;
A
#
# COMPACT_ATOMS: atom_id res chain seq x y z
N MET A 1 17.55 13.04 5.08
CA MET A 1 16.67 12.52 4.01
C MET A 1 15.56 13.51 3.79
N ILE A 2 15.25 13.84 2.53
CA ILE A 2 14.07 14.65 2.19
C ILE A 2 12.92 13.65 2.06
N PRO A 3 11.83 13.77 2.85
CA PRO A 3 10.73 12.82 2.79
C PRO A 3 10.11 12.82 1.40
N SER A 4 9.78 11.62 0.91
CA SER A 4 9.09 11.44 -0.36
C SER A 4 7.75 12.20 -0.35
N LYS A 5 7.20 12.48 -1.53
CA LYS A 5 5.92 13.18 -1.64
C LYS A 5 4.81 12.45 -0.87
N PHE A 6 4.74 11.12 -0.99
CA PHE A 6 3.75 10.33 -0.24
C PHE A 6 4.01 10.41 1.26
N ALA A 7 5.26 10.31 1.71
CA ALA A 7 5.56 10.38 3.14
C ALA A 7 5.11 11.71 3.74
N ARG A 8 5.35 12.83 3.05
CA ARG A 8 4.83 14.14 3.45
C ARG A 8 3.30 14.19 3.51
N ILE A 9 2.64 13.63 2.50
CA ILE A 9 1.17 13.59 2.42
C ILE A 9 0.58 12.83 3.61
N PHE A 10 1.19 11.72 4.01
CA PHE A 10 0.71 10.86 5.09
C PHE A 10 1.30 11.20 6.47
N GLY A 11 2.04 12.30 6.60
CA GLY A 11 2.67 12.70 7.88
C GLY A 11 3.74 11.72 8.36
N ILE A 12 4.35 10.96 7.45
CA ILE A 12 5.40 10.00 7.77
C ILE A 12 6.74 10.75 7.80
N ASP A 13 7.26 10.97 9.00
CA ASP A 13 8.55 11.65 9.19
C ASP A 13 9.71 10.84 8.62
N ARG A 14 9.74 9.53 8.91
CA ARG A 14 10.77 8.57 8.47
C ARG A 14 10.19 7.17 8.35
N TYR A 15 10.66 6.45 7.35
CA TYR A 15 10.53 5.00 7.21
C TYR A 15 11.85 4.46 6.65
N ASP A 16 12.08 3.16 6.76
CA ASP A 16 13.30 2.54 6.24
C ASP A 16 13.10 2.17 4.76
N ASP A 17 13.91 2.79 3.88
CA ASP A 17 13.84 2.57 2.43
C ASP A 17 14.18 1.13 2.03
N ASP A 18 14.98 0.40 2.82
CA ASP A 18 15.30 -1.01 2.59
C ASP A 18 14.09 -1.92 2.91
N PHE A 19 13.15 -1.43 3.72
CA PHE A 19 11.88 -2.09 4.04
C PHE A 19 10.70 -1.49 3.29
N ARG A 20 10.94 -0.87 2.13
CA ARG A 20 9.89 -0.40 1.23
C ARG A 20 9.93 -1.17 -0.08
N GLU A 21 8.76 -1.61 -0.53
CA GLU A 21 8.56 -2.03 -1.91
C GLU A 21 7.55 -1.10 -2.60
N ALA A 22 7.79 -0.80 -3.88
CA ALA A 22 6.86 -0.02 -4.67
C ALA A 22 6.86 -0.49 -6.12
N LYS A 23 5.68 -0.46 -6.74
CA LYS A 23 5.48 -0.86 -8.14
C LYS A 23 4.61 0.16 -8.86
N TYR A 24 5.00 0.47 -10.09
CA TYR A 24 4.23 1.29 -11.02
C TYR A 24 3.67 0.41 -12.14
N PHE A 25 2.43 0.66 -12.52
CA PHE A 25 1.71 -0.01 -13.59
C PHE A 25 1.39 1.00 -14.70
N LYS A 26 1.76 0.67 -15.93
CA LYS A 26 1.44 1.50 -17.09
C LYS A 26 -0.08 1.66 -17.25
N GLU A 27 -0.82 0.57 -17.09
CA GLU A 27 -2.27 0.54 -17.05
C GLU A 27 -2.74 0.40 -15.60
N PRO A 28 -3.58 1.30 -15.07
CA PRO A 28 -4.11 1.20 -13.71
C PRO A 28 -4.85 -0.11 -13.46
N LEU A 29 -4.64 -0.71 -12.27
CA LEU A 29 -5.24 -1.97 -11.87
C LEU A 29 -6.04 -1.79 -10.58
N ASN A 30 -7.06 -2.63 -10.37
CA ASN A 30 -7.76 -2.74 -9.09
C ASN A 30 -7.73 -4.15 -8.48
N ASN A 31 -7.34 -5.17 -9.26
CA ASN A 31 -7.37 -6.55 -8.80
C ASN A 31 -6.23 -6.86 -7.83
N ILE A 32 -6.55 -7.36 -6.63
CA ILE A 32 -5.58 -7.57 -5.55
C ILE A 32 -4.49 -8.58 -5.92
N ASN A 33 -4.83 -9.66 -6.66
CA ASN A 33 -3.83 -10.62 -7.10
C ASN A 33 -2.79 -9.95 -7.99
N LYS A 34 -3.22 -9.16 -8.98
CA LYS A 34 -2.32 -8.50 -9.94
C LYS A 34 -1.51 -7.37 -9.30
N ILE A 35 -2.13 -6.63 -8.38
CA ILE A 35 -1.50 -5.51 -7.69
C ILE A 35 -0.35 -6.01 -6.81
N LEU A 36 -0.57 -7.07 -6.03
CA LEU A 36 0.40 -7.58 -5.06
C LEU A 36 1.33 -8.67 -5.62
N GLU A 37 1.18 -9.04 -6.89
CA GLU A 37 2.01 -10.05 -7.54
C GLU A 37 3.50 -9.67 -7.51
N ASN A 38 4.34 -10.60 -7.07
CA ASN A 38 5.79 -10.50 -6.93
C ASN A 38 6.29 -9.52 -5.85
N PHE A 39 5.43 -9.07 -4.94
CA PHE A 39 5.89 -8.42 -3.71
C PHE A 39 6.37 -9.47 -2.70
N SER A 40 7.21 -9.07 -1.74
CA SER A 40 7.52 -9.96 -0.61
C SER A 40 6.25 -10.37 0.13
N TYR A 41 6.14 -11.65 0.45
CA TYR A 41 4.97 -12.23 1.14
C TYR A 41 3.64 -12.07 0.39
N ASP A 42 3.68 -11.92 -0.94
CA ASP A 42 2.50 -11.74 -1.80
C ASP A 42 1.33 -12.69 -1.49
N HIS A 43 1.57 -13.99 -1.39
CA HIS A 43 0.55 -15.00 -1.09
C HIS A 43 -0.21 -14.69 0.19
N ILE A 44 0.47 -14.15 1.21
CA ILE A 44 -0.15 -13.82 2.47
C ILE A 44 -0.84 -12.46 2.43
N LEU A 45 -0.20 -11.46 1.83
CA LEU A 45 -0.78 -10.13 1.66
C LEU A 45 -2.05 -10.19 0.80
N ILE A 46 -2.03 -10.96 -0.29
CA ILE A 46 -3.18 -11.20 -1.15
C ILE A 46 -4.33 -11.82 -0.34
N LYS A 47 -4.07 -12.90 0.41
CA LYS A 47 -5.10 -13.55 1.24
C LYS A 47 -5.72 -12.56 2.23
N TYR A 48 -4.87 -11.82 2.95
CA TYR A 48 -5.32 -10.86 3.95
C TYR A 48 -6.15 -9.73 3.32
N PHE A 49 -5.58 -9.03 2.32
CA PHE A 49 -6.24 -7.87 1.74
C PHE A 49 -7.52 -8.25 0.99
N LYS A 50 -7.59 -9.43 0.38
CA LYS A 50 -8.88 -9.94 -0.14
C LYS A 50 -9.94 -10.09 0.93
N GLY A 51 -9.57 -10.52 2.14
CA GLY A 51 -10.48 -10.56 3.28
C GLY A 51 -10.95 -9.18 3.75
N VAL A 52 -10.17 -8.13 3.49
CA VAL A 52 -10.48 -6.75 3.89
C VAL A 52 -11.28 -5.99 2.83
N VAL A 53 -10.91 -6.12 1.55
CA VAL A 53 -11.46 -5.29 0.45
C VAL A 53 -12.13 -6.10 -0.66
N GLY A 54 -12.12 -7.44 -0.58
CA GLY A 54 -12.56 -8.32 -1.67
C GLY A 54 -11.49 -8.51 -2.75
N ASP A 55 -11.87 -9.12 -3.88
CA ASP A 55 -10.94 -9.41 -4.98
C ASP A 55 -10.42 -8.16 -5.71
N ASN A 56 -11.18 -7.06 -5.66
CA ASN A 56 -10.87 -5.82 -6.38
C ASN A 56 -11.09 -4.62 -5.48
N LEU A 57 -10.20 -3.63 -5.59
CA LEU A 57 -10.39 -2.30 -5.03
C LEU A 57 -11.53 -1.56 -5.73
N THR A 58 -12.12 -0.58 -5.05
CA THR A 58 -13.19 0.27 -5.57
C THR A 58 -12.72 1.22 -6.68
N GLN A 59 -11.41 1.45 -6.77
CA GLN A 59 -10.78 2.34 -7.74
C GLN A 59 -9.55 1.67 -8.36
N ASN A 60 -9.16 2.11 -9.55
CA ASN A 60 -7.93 1.65 -10.20
C ASN A 60 -6.74 2.49 -9.72
N TYR A 61 -5.62 1.83 -9.45
CA TYR A 61 -4.37 2.43 -9.03
C TYR A 61 -3.26 2.06 -9.99
N ASN A 62 -2.44 3.03 -10.35
CA ASN A 62 -1.24 2.82 -11.15
C ASN A 62 0.03 2.67 -10.30
N THR A 63 -0.05 2.89 -8.99
CA THR A 63 1.10 2.85 -8.09
C THR A 63 0.70 2.21 -6.78
N ILE A 64 1.54 1.32 -6.27
CA ILE A 64 1.36 0.66 -4.97
C ILE A 64 2.67 0.78 -4.22
N ILE A 65 2.57 1.12 -2.93
CA ILE A 65 3.68 1.31 -2.01
C ILE A 65 3.36 0.48 -0.77
N LEU A 66 4.27 -0.43 -0.42
CA LEU A 66 4.24 -1.19 0.82
C LEU A 66 5.39 -0.74 1.70
N LEU A 67 5.07 -0.43 2.96
CA LEU A 67 6.05 -0.18 4.01
C LEU A 67 6.02 -1.35 4.98
N TYR A 68 7.14 -2.07 5.06
CA TYR A 68 7.34 -3.14 6.02
C TYR A 68 7.99 -2.59 7.29
N ASN A 69 7.86 -3.37 8.39
CA ASN A 69 8.36 -2.99 9.71
C ASN A 69 7.95 -1.55 10.14
N PHE A 70 6.78 -1.12 9.68
CA PHE A 70 6.27 0.22 9.89
C PHE A 70 4.80 0.13 10.29
N ASP A 71 4.41 0.78 11.38
CA ASP A 71 3.04 0.79 11.88
C ASP A 71 2.43 2.17 11.69
N TYR A 72 1.92 2.42 10.48
CA TYR A 72 1.17 3.64 10.20
C TYR A 72 -0.16 3.63 10.97
N ASP A 73 -0.51 4.66 11.72
CA ASP A 73 -1.76 4.69 12.49
C ASP A 73 -3.02 4.80 11.61
N GLY A 74 -2.88 5.29 10.37
CA GLY A 74 -3.99 5.48 9.45
C GLY A 74 -4.74 6.80 9.67
N GLU A 75 -4.12 7.80 10.33
CA GLU A 75 -4.72 9.12 10.57
C GLU A 75 -5.14 9.79 9.26
N ILE A 76 -4.29 9.72 8.23
CA ILE A 76 -4.60 10.21 6.88
C ILE A 76 -4.92 9.00 6.00
N ARG A 77 -6.19 8.89 5.57
CA ARG A 77 -6.64 7.76 4.75
C ARG A 77 -6.62 8.04 3.26
N GLU A 78 -6.74 9.30 2.87
CA GLU A 78 -6.78 9.69 1.47
C GLU A 78 -6.29 11.13 1.30
N TYR A 79 -5.62 11.37 0.18
CA TYR A 79 -5.26 12.69 -0.30
C TYR A 79 -5.66 12.80 -1.76
N SER A 80 -6.28 13.92 -2.13
CA SER A 80 -6.55 14.27 -3.52
C SER A 80 -6.42 15.77 -3.72
N ASN A 81 -5.86 16.17 -4.86
CA ASN A 81 -5.74 17.58 -5.27
C ASN A 81 -6.23 17.83 -6.71
N GLY A 82 -7.08 16.93 -7.22
CA GLY A 82 -7.61 16.98 -8.59
C GLY A 82 -6.65 16.45 -9.67
N ASN A 83 -5.34 16.42 -9.42
CA ASN A 83 -4.35 15.87 -10.34
C ASN A 83 -3.83 14.49 -9.90
N GLU A 84 -3.80 14.24 -8.60
CA GLU A 84 -3.40 12.95 -8.05
C GLU A 84 -4.33 12.56 -6.90
N MET A 85 -4.45 11.25 -6.71
CA MET A 85 -5.12 10.65 -5.57
C MET A 85 -4.20 9.59 -4.98
N ILE A 86 -4.01 9.60 -3.67
CA ILE A 86 -3.28 8.55 -2.95
C ILE A 86 -4.14 8.12 -1.77
N SER A 87 -4.38 6.81 -1.67
CA SER A 87 -5.26 6.24 -0.66
C SER A 87 -4.51 5.19 0.17
N PHE A 88 -4.64 5.28 1.49
CA PHE A 88 -4.19 4.26 2.41
C PHE A 88 -5.23 3.12 2.45
N ILE A 89 -4.85 1.97 1.89
CA ILE A 89 -5.73 0.80 1.79
C ILE A 89 -5.83 0.05 3.12
N GLY A 90 -4.72 -0.10 3.83
CA GLY A 90 -4.72 -0.73 5.14
C GLY A 90 -3.34 -1.18 5.59
N LYS A 91 -3.31 -1.83 6.75
CA LYS A 91 -2.11 -2.41 7.36
C LYS A 91 -2.41 -3.79 7.93
N THR A 92 -1.35 -4.55 8.15
CA THR A 92 -1.41 -5.85 8.81
C THR A 92 -0.13 -6.08 9.59
N LYS A 93 -0.20 -6.98 10.59
CA LYS A 93 0.97 -7.39 11.37
C LYS A 93 1.44 -8.74 10.86
N TYR A 94 2.75 -8.96 10.82
CA TYR A 94 3.35 -10.26 10.47
C TYR A 94 2.71 -11.45 11.21
N LYS A 95 2.35 -11.27 12.48
CA LYS A 95 1.75 -12.34 13.30
C LYS A 95 0.36 -12.77 12.80
N ASN A 96 -0.38 -11.90 12.14
CA ASN A 96 -1.70 -12.19 11.58
C ASN A 96 -1.64 -12.81 10.17
N LEU A 97 -0.44 -12.94 9.60
CA LEU A 97 -0.20 -13.49 8.27
C LEU A 97 -0.01 -15.03 8.32
N TYR A 98 0.47 -15.59 9.44
CA TYR A 98 0.75 -17.03 9.58
C TYR A 98 -0.28 -17.81 10.40
N THR A 99 -1.44 -17.24 10.71
CA THR A 99 -2.54 -17.89 11.44
C THR A 99 -3.74 -18.10 10.52
#